data_AF-A0A3D2ID45-F1
#
_entry.id   AF-A0A3D2ID45-F1
#
_cell.length_a   1.000
_cell.length_b   1.000
_cell.length_c   1.000
_cell.angle_alpha   90.00
_cell.angle_beta   90.00
_cell.angle_gamma   90.00
#
_symmetry.space_group_name_H-M   'P 1'
#
loop_
_entity.id
_entity.type
_entity.pdbx_description
1 polymer ?
#
loop_
_entity_poly.entity_id
_entity_poly.type
_entity_poly.pdbx_seq_one_letter_code
_entity_poly.pdbx_strand_id
1 'polypeptide(L)'
;LPKLVKKGYKVAVCDQTESPDEAKKAGRKIVTREVTEITTPGVTLSEKLLEHKRNNYIVSLHWTKDRVGVAFSDISTGEFGLSEVSERQLDSLLAAIQPSEVLVSSKLKNKLEDAFLKFNITYIEDWVYEGDYGYKILTEHFEVHSLKGFGVEELKTAHVAAGSLMHYMQETQKAYLRHLRRLYAYESNEYMSLDPATKR
;
A
#
# COMPACT_ATOMS: atom_id res chain seq x y z
N LEU A 1 8.36 -0.94 -19.35
CA LEU A 1 7.74 -0.72 -18.04
C LEU A 1 6.65 -1.77 -17.72
N PRO A 2 5.57 -1.95 -18.52
CA PRO A 2 4.46 -2.82 -18.10
C PRO A 2 4.82 -4.30 -17.88
N LYS A 3 5.71 -4.85 -18.72
CA LYS A 3 6.20 -6.24 -18.61
C LYS A 3 7.03 -6.50 -17.34
N LEU A 4 7.72 -5.50 -16.80
CA LEU A 4 8.55 -5.64 -15.59
C LEU A 4 7.66 -5.60 -14.34
N VAL A 5 6.76 -4.63 -14.28
CA VAL A 5 5.81 -4.50 -13.17
C VAL A 5 4.90 -5.73 -13.07
N LYS A 6 4.39 -6.26 -14.20
CA LYS A 6 3.61 -7.52 -14.21
C LYS A 6 4.39 -8.75 -13.74
N LYS A 7 5.73 -8.70 -13.74
CA LYS A 7 6.60 -9.75 -13.20
C LYS A 7 7.00 -9.51 -11.74
N GLY A 8 6.43 -8.51 -11.07
CA GLY A 8 6.72 -8.20 -9.67
C GLY A 8 7.89 -7.22 -9.45
N TYR A 9 8.50 -6.68 -10.51
CA TYR A 9 9.63 -5.76 -10.36
C TYR A 9 9.18 -4.33 -10.03
N LYS A 10 9.89 -3.71 -9.09
CA LYS A 10 9.83 -2.27 -8.80
C LYS A 10 10.62 -1.48 -9.86
N VAL A 11 10.00 -0.45 -10.44
CA VAL A 11 10.60 0.38 -11.51
C VAL A 11 10.56 1.84 -11.09
N ALA A 12 11.73 2.47 -10.97
CA ALA A 12 11.83 3.91 -10.77
C ALA A 12 11.69 4.66 -12.12
N VAL A 13 10.86 5.70 -12.14
CA VAL A 13 10.70 6.64 -13.26
C VAL A 13 11.52 7.88 -12.94
N CYS A 14 12.40 8.27 -13.86
CA CYS A 14 13.25 9.45 -13.71
C CYS A 14 12.89 10.48 -14.78
N ASP A 15 12.49 11.68 -14.35
CA ASP A 15 12.20 12.81 -15.24
C ASP A 15 13.26 13.89 -15.13
N GLN A 16 13.29 14.78 -16.13
CA GLN A 16 14.15 15.95 -16.13
C GLN A 16 13.51 17.03 -15.25
N THR A 17 14.28 17.55 -14.29
CA THR A 17 13.79 18.62 -13.40
C THR A 17 14.05 20.02 -13.95
N GLU A 18 14.81 20.10 -15.04
CA GLU A 18 15.15 21.34 -15.74
C GLU A 18 15.23 21.09 -17.25
N SER A 19 15.05 22.15 -18.02
CA SER A 19 15.26 22.13 -19.47
C SER A 19 16.75 22.13 -19.84
N PRO A 20 17.11 21.65 -21.05
CA PRO A 20 18.48 21.74 -21.56
C PRO A 20 19.04 23.17 -21.57
N ASP A 21 18.18 24.16 -21.81
CA ASP A 21 18.57 25.57 -21.81
C ASP A 21 18.89 26.10 -20.41
N GLU A 22 18.11 25.72 -19.40
CA GLU A 22 18.39 26.05 -18.00
C GLU A 22 19.68 25.40 -17.50
N ALA A 23 19.89 24.11 -17.82
CA ALA A 23 21.13 23.41 -17.49
C ALA A 23 22.35 24.11 -18.13
N LYS A 24 22.23 24.51 -19.40
CA LYS A 24 23.29 25.21 -20.14
C LYS A 24 23.56 26.60 -19.55
N LYS A 25 22.51 27.37 -19.19
CA LYS A 25 22.65 28.66 -18.50
C LYS A 25 23.33 28.51 -17.14
N ALA A 26 23.12 27.39 -16.46
CA ALA A 26 23.81 27.02 -15.22
C ALA A 26 25.21 26.39 -15.44
N GLY A 27 25.77 26.43 -16.65
CA GLY A 27 27.10 25.90 -16.97
C GLY A 27 27.22 24.37 -17.03
N ARG A 28 26.09 23.65 -17.01
CA ARG A 28 26.03 22.18 -17.02
C ARG A 28 25.69 21.67 -18.43
N LYS A 29 26.38 20.61 -18.87
CA LYS A 29 26.13 19.95 -20.18
C LYS A 29 25.02 18.90 -20.13
N ILE A 30 24.63 18.45 -18.94
CA ILE A 30 23.65 17.40 -18.71
C ILE A 30 22.59 17.98 -17.79
N VAL A 31 21.33 17.76 -18.14
CA VAL A 31 20.17 18.11 -17.31
C VAL A 31 20.13 17.25 -16.06
N THR A 32 19.75 17.85 -14.93
CA THR A 32 19.45 17.11 -13.71
C THR A 32 18.23 16.22 -13.93
N ARG A 33 18.33 14.99 -13.43
CA ARG A 33 17.24 14.02 -13.41
C ARG A 33 16.99 13.57 -11.99
N GLU A 34 15.73 13.51 -11.62
CA GLU A 34 15.30 13.03 -10.31
C GLU A 34 14.26 11.93 -10.47
N VAL A 35 14.20 11.03 -9.48
CA VAL A 35 13.16 10.01 -9.41
C VAL A 35 11.85 10.66 -8.99
N THR A 36 10.91 10.72 -9.93
CA THR A 36 9.60 11.34 -9.75
C THR A 36 8.57 10.37 -9.21
N GLU A 37 8.62 9.11 -9.66
CA GLU A 37 7.69 8.06 -9.24
C GLU A 37 8.40 6.70 -9.16
N ILE A 38 7.95 5.85 -8.24
CA ILE A 38 8.32 4.44 -8.22
C ILE A 38 7.07 3.62 -8.51
N THR A 39 7.04 2.95 -9.65
CA THR A 39 5.94 2.06 -10.04
C THR A 39 6.20 0.63 -9.56
N THR A 40 5.23 0.08 -8.85
CA THR A 40 5.23 -1.31 -8.33
C THR A 40 3.90 -1.98 -8.70
N PRO A 41 3.76 -3.31 -8.53
CA PRO A 41 2.50 -3.99 -8.82
C PRO A 41 1.30 -3.40 -8.09
N GLY A 42 1.47 -3.00 -6.82
CA GLY A 42 0.40 -2.50 -5.97
C GLY A 42 0.16 -0.99 -6.01
N VAL A 43 1.11 -0.19 -6.53
CA VAL A 43 1.02 1.29 -6.50
C VAL A 43 0.97 1.95 -7.88
N THR A 44 0.78 1.15 -8.94
CA THR A 44 0.71 1.70 -10.30
C THR A 44 -0.58 2.45 -10.57
N LEU A 45 -0.45 3.65 -11.15
CA LEU A 45 -1.57 4.46 -11.67
C LEU A 45 -1.69 4.39 -13.21
N SER A 46 -0.86 3.58 -13.87
CA SER A 46 -0.85 3.50 -15.33
C SER A 46 -2.04 2.69 -15.85
N GLU A 47 -2.90 3.28 -16.67
CA GLU A 47 -4.01 2.58 -17.34
C GLU A 47 -3.55 1.37 -18.17
N LYS A 48 -2.30 1.36 -18.65
CA LYS A 48 -1.73 0.22 -19.39
C LYS A 48 -1.42 -0.99 -18.50
N LEU A 49 -1.39 -0.78 -17.18
CA LEU A 49 -1.11 -1.77 -16.16
C LEU A 49 -2.36 -2.16 -15.37
N LEU A 50 -3.27 -1.21 -15.16
CA LEU A 50 -4.54 -1.44 -14.47
C LEU A 50 -5.53 -2.20 -15.37
N GLU A 51 -6.25 -3.13 -14.78
CA GLU A 51 -7.37 -3.82 -15.44
C GLU A 51 -8.66 -3.07 -15.11
N HIS A 52 -9.36 -2.53 -16.10
CA HIS A 52 -10.53 -1.66 -15.93
C HIS A 52 -11.71 -2.25 -15.10
N LYS A 53 -11.67 -3.53 -14.72
CA LYS A 53 -12.74 -4.23 -13.99
C LYS A 53 -12.31 -4.79 -12.63
N ARG A 54 -11.09 -4.51 -12.18
CA ARG A 54 -10.57 -5.05 -10.92
C ARG A 54 -9.75 -4.01 -10.19
N ASN A 55 -10.00 -3.88 -8.89
CA ASN A 55 -9.22 -3.03 -8.01
C ASN A 55 -7.79 -3.56 -7.89
N ASN A 56 -6.82 -2.65 -7.83
CA ASN A 56 -5.41 -2.99 -7.74
C ASN A 56 -4.91 -2.79 -6.31
N TYR A 57 -5.36 -3.66 -5.40
CA TYR A 57 -5.07 -3.49 -3.99
C TYR A 57 -3.62 -3.81 -3.64
N ILE A 58 -3.01 -2.90 -2.89
CA ILE A 58 -1.82 -3.16 -2.09
C ILE A 58 -2.25 -3.41 -0.64
N VAL A 59 -1.63 -4.39 0.01
CA VAL A 59 -1.89 -4.76 1.40
C VAL A 59 -0.62 -4.60 2.23
N SER A 60 -0.73 -4.16 3.48
CA SER A 60 0.34 -4.29 4.48
C SER A 60 -0.14 -5.14 5.65
N LEU A 61 0.77 -5.96 6.18
CA LEU A 61 0.50 -6.91 7.25
C LEU A 61 1.45 -6.70 8.43
N HIS A 62 0.90 -6.74 9.64
CA HIS A 62 1.66 -6.67 10.89
C HIS A 62 1.16 -7.71 11.89
N TRP A 63 2.06 -8.58 12.35
CA TRP A 63 1.73 -9.64 13.30
C TRP A 63 2.06 -9.21 14.73
N THR A 64 1.11 -9.43 15.63
CA THR A 64 1.33 -9.47 17.08
C THR A 64 1.16 -10.90 17.57
N LYS A 65 1.22 -11.11 18.89
CA LYS A 65 1.05 -12.46 19.47
C LYS A 65 -0.32 -13.07 19.17
N ASP A 66 -1.38 -12.26 19.17
CA ASP A 66 -2.76 -12.75 19.14
C ASP A 66 -3.54 -12.30 17.91
N ARG A 67 -3.06 -11.26 17.20
CA ARG A 67 -3.79 -10.58 16.13
C ARG A 67 -2.85 -10.24 14.97
N VAL A 68 -3.42 -10.20 13.78
CA VAL A 68 -2.80 -9.65 12.57
C VAL A 68 -3.51 -8.36 12.21
N GLY A 69 -2.75 -7.27 12.18
CA GLY A 69 -3.17 -5.99 11.61
C GLY A 69 -3.05 -6.06 10.10
N VAL A 70 -4.12 -5.68 9.41
CA VAL A 70 -4.20 -5.67 7.95
C VAL A 70 -4.65 -4.29 7.54
N ALA A 71 -3.95 -3.71 6.57
CA ALA A 71 -4.38 -2.50 5.91
C ALA A 71 -4.28 -2.68 4.40
N PHE A 72 -5.19 -2.08 3.65
CA PHE A 72 -5.20 -2.18 2.21
C PHE A 72 -5.66 -0.88 1.57
N SER A 73 -5.15 -0.62 0.37
CA SER A 73 -5.48 0.58 -0.38
C SER A 73 -5.58 0.26 -1.86
N ASP A 74 -6.54 0.88 -2.53
CA ASP A 74 -6.49 1.07 -3.97
C ASP A 74 -6.17 2.54 -4.22
N ILE A 75 -4.92 2.78 -4.61
CA ILE A 75 -4.40 4.13 -4.82
C ILE A 75 -5.11 4.81 -5.99
N SER A 76 -5.67 4.07 -6.95
CA SER A 76 -6.38 4.68 -8.08
C SER A 76 -7.76 5.22 -7.68
N THR A 77 -8.42 4.61 -6.70
CA THR A 77 -9.77 5.00 -6.26
C THR A 77 -9.76 5.88 -5.00
N GLY A 78 -8.65 5.88 -4.25
CA GLY A 78 -8.58 6.56 -2.96
C GLY A 78 -9.20 5.75 -1.82
N GLU A 79 -9.47 4.46 -2.04
CA GLU A 79 -9.96 3.57 -1.00
C GLU A 79 -8.84 3.21 -0.03
N PHE A 80 -9.09 3.34 1.27
CA PHE A 80 -8.13 2.96 2.32
C PHE A 80 -8.85 2.35 3.52
N GLY A 81 -8.68 1.03 3.68
CA GLY A 81 -9.31 0.23 4.73
C GLY A 81 -8.28 -0.42 5.65
N LEU A 82 -8.72 -0.73 6.88
CA LEU A 82 -7.94 -1.54 7.81
C LEU A 82 -8.82 -2.52 8.61
N SER A 83 -8.21 -3.59 9.10
CA SER A 83 -8.86 -4.61 9.91
C SER A 83 -7.87 -5.23 10.88
N GLU A 84 -8.38 -5.74 12.00
CA GLU A 84 -7.64 -6.66 12.86
C GLU A 84 -8.30 -8.03 12.85
N VAL A 85 -7.54 -9.05 12.49
CA VAL A 85 -8.04 -10.42 12.36
C VAL A 85 -7.17 -11.39 13.15
N SER A 86 -7.71 -12.57 13.45
CA SER A 86 -6.86 -13.69 13.87
C SER A 86 -6.04 -14.22 12.69
N GLU A 87 -4.94 -14.90 12.98
CA GLU A 87 -4.12 -15.54 11.94
C GLU A 87 -4.93 -16.52 11.07
N ARG A 88 -5.90 -17.23 11.65
CA ARG A 88 -6.79 -18.15 10.94
C ARG A 88 -7.70 -17.47 9.91
N GLN A 89 -8.00 -16.19 10.10
CA GLN A 89 -8.88 -15.41 9.22
C GLN A 89 -8.11 -14.67 8.12
N LEU A 90 -6.78 -14.61 8.23
CA LEU A 90 -5.93 -13.84 7.32
C LEU A 90 -6.05 -14.33 5.87
N ASP A 91 -6.00 -15.65 5.66
CA ASP A 91 -6.10 -16.22 4.31
C ASP A 91 -7.41 -15.88 3.63
N SER A 92 -8.54 -15.99 4.35
CA SER A 92 -9.86 -15.62 3.84
C SER A 92 -9.94 -14.13 3.49
N LEU A 93 -9.37 -13.27 4.34
CA LEU A 93 -9.33 -11.83 4.09
C LEU A 93 -8.48 -11.49 2.86
N LEU A 94 -7.29 -12.09 2.72
CA LEU A 94 -6.42 -11.90 1.55
C LEU A 94 -7.07 -12.44 0.27
N ALA A 95 -7.83 -13.54 0.36
CA ALA A 95 -8.60 -14.07 -0.76
C ALA A 95 -9.74 -13.14 -1.20
N ALA A 96 -10.37 -12.43 -0.26
CA ALA A 96 -11.40 -11.43 -0.55
C ALA A 96 -10.81 -10.16 -1.19
N ILE A 97 -9.68 -9.68 -0.66
CA ILE A 97 -9.01 -8.46 -1.16
C ILE A 97 -8.30 -8.72 -2.50
N GLN A 98 -7.70 -9.91 -2.69
CA GLN A 98 -6.89 -10.27 -3.86
C GLN A 98 -5.76 -9.26 -4.15
N PRO A 99 -4.82 -9.04 -3.21
CA PRO A 99 -3.79 -8.03 -3.38
C PRO A 99 -2.84 -8.35 -4.54
N SER A 100 -2.42 -7.31 -5.24
CA SER A 100 -1.36 -7.39 -6.26
C SER A 100 0.04 -7.24 -5.66
N GLU A 101 0.14 -6.66 -4.46
CA GLU A 101 1.38 -6.53 -3.69
C GLU A 101 1.09 -6.60 -2.18
N VAL A 102 1.97 -7.26 -1.43
CA VAL A 102 1.89 -7.41 0.02
C VAL A 102 3.17 -6.86 0.65
N LEU A 103 2.99 -5.92 1.57
CA LEU A 103 4.04 -5.29 2.37
C LEU A 103 4.17 -6.01 3.71
N VAL A 104 5.40 -6.35 4.08
CA VAL A 104 5.72 -6.94 5.38
C VAL A 104 7.02 -6.35 5.94
N SER A 105 7.21 -6.44 7.25
CA SER A 105 8.48 -6.05 7.90
C SER A 105 9.64 -6.93 7.42
N SER A 106 10.81 -6.33 7.27
CA SER A 106 12.04 -7.02 6.86
C SER A 106 12.46 -8.14 7.82
N LYS A 107 12.09 -8.08 9.11
CA LYS A 107 12.22 -9.19 10.09
C LYS A 107 11.57 -10.50 9.65
N LEU A 108 10.56 -10.44 8.78
CA LEU A 108 9.83 -11.62 8.32
C LEU A 108 10.45 -12.27 7.07
N LYS A 109 11.51 -11.70 6.48
CA LYS A 109 12.10 -12.17 5.22
C LYS A 109 12.46 -13.66 5.18
N ASN A 110 12.86 -14.23 6.31
CA ASN A 110 13.22 -15.65 6.43
C ASN A 110 12.21 -16.47 7.24
N LYS A 111 11.06 -15.86 7.61
CA LYS A 111 10.03 -16.45 8.46
C LYS A 111 8.66 -16.46 7.79
N LEU A 112 8.52 -15.81 6.65
CA LEU A 112 7.28 -15.75 5.90
C LEU A 112 6.99 -17.13 5.31
N GLU A 113 5.76 -17.59 5.50
CA GLU A 113 5.34 -18.90 5.03
C GLU A 113 5.28 -18.97 3.50
N ASP A 114 5.47 -20.17 2.95
CA ASP A 114 5.44 -20.41 1.50
C ASP A 114 4.10 -19.98 0.86
N ALA A 115 3.00 -19.99 1.63
CA ALA A 115 1.68 -19.55 1.20
C ALA A 115 1.66 -18.09 0.70
N PHE A 116 2.59 -17.25 1.16
CA PHE A 116 2.72 -15.86 0.75
C PHE A 116 3.58 -15.67 -0.52
N LEU A 117 4.36 -16.69 -0.93
CA LEU A 117 5.24 -16.60 -2.11
C LEU A 117 4.45 -16.43 -3.42
N LYS A 118 3.14 -16.68 -3.41
CA LYS A 118 2.24 -16.41 -4.54
C LYS A 118 1.98 -14.92 -4.78
N PHE A 119 2.25 -14.07 -3.79
CA PHE A 119 2.09 -12.63 -3.89
C PHE A 119 3.42 -11.94 -4.23
N ASN A 120 3.35 -10.74 -4.80
CA ASN A 120 4.53 -9.88 -4.87
C ASN A 120 4.81 -9.33 -3.47
N ILE A 121 5.86 -9.82 -2.82
CA ILE A 121 6.23 -9.39 -1.47
C ILE A 121 7.23 -8.24 -1.54
N THR A 122 6.91 -7.14 -0.86
CA THR A 122 7.84 -6.05 -0.60
C THR A 122 8.16 -5.99 0.89
N TYR A 123 9.45 -6.04 1.20
CA TYR A 123 9.95 -5.89 2.55
C TYR A 123 10.20 -4.41 2.85
N ILE A 124 9.65 -3.93 3.96
CA ILE A 124 9.83 -2.57 4.46
C ILE A 124 10.62 -2.62 5.77
N GLU A 125 11.39 -1.57 6.02
CA GLU A 125 12.25 -1.42 7.18
C GLU A 125 11.46 -1.57 8.49
N ASP A 126 12.07 -2.22 9.47
CA ASP A 126 11.35 -2.64 10.68
C ASP A 126 10.83 -1.48 11.52
N TRP A 127 11.59 -0.37 11.55
CA TRP A 127 11.22 0.82 12.31
C TRP A 127 9.88 1.42 11.86
N VAL A 128 9.48 1.19 10.59
CA VAL A 128 8.20 1.63 10.04
C VAL A 128 7.01 0.89 10.71
N TYR A 129 7.25 -0.33 11.20
CA TYR A 129 6.27 -1.16 11.92
C TYR A 129 6.38 -1.05 13.44
N GLU A 130 7.11 -0.05 13.97
CA GLU A 130 7.39 0.05 15.41
C GLU A 130 6.77 1.29 16.04
N GLY A 131 6.42 1.15 17.33
CA GLY A 131 5.98 2.25 18.17
C GLY A 131 4.71 2.95 17.67
N ASP A 132 4.71 4.28 17.76
CA ASP A 132 3.59 5.14 17.38
C ASP A 132 3.77 5.80 16.01
N TYR A 133 4.82 5.43 15.26
CA TYR A 133 5.13 6.01 13.95
C TYR A 133 3.95 5.92 12.98
N GLY A 134 3.38 4.72 12.87
CA GLY A 134 2.24 4.47 12.00
C GLY A 134 0.99 5.27 12.39
N TYR A 135 0.76 5.53 13.68
CA TYR A 135 -0.36 6.36 14.11
C TYR A 135 -0.12 7.84 13.77
N LYS A 136 1.11 8.34 13.97
CA LYS A 136 1.49 9.72 13.66
C LYS A 136 1.37 10.03 12.17
N ILE A 137 1.87 9.15 11.31
CA ILE A 137 1.80 9.37 9.85
C ILE A 137 0.35 9.39 9.34
N LEU A 138 -0.53 8.56 9.92
CA LEU A 138 -1.96 8.56 9.58
C LEU A 138 -2.64 9.85 10.04
N THR A 139 -2.44 10.24 11.30
CA THR A 139 -3.04 11.47 11.86
C THR A 139 -2.56 12.74 11.16
N GLU A 140 -1.28 12.79 10.78
CA GLU A 140 -0.72 13.85 9.96
C GLU A 140 -1.34 13.89 8.55
N HIS A 141 -1.41 12.75 7.85
CA HIS A 141 -1.99 12.68 6.51
C HIS A 141 -3.47 13.08 6.48
N PHE A 142 -4.25 12.67 7.49
CA PHE A 142 -5.67 12.99 7.58
C PHE A 142 -5.97 14.33 8.27
N GLU A 143 -4.95 15.06 8.74
CA GLU A 143 -5.08 16.34 9.43
C GLU A 143 -6.02 16.27 10.67
N VAL A 144 -5.89 15.19 11.46
CA VAL A 144 -6.70 14.95 12.66
C VAL A 144 -5.83 14.72 13.90
N HIS A 145 -6.38 14.97 15.09
CA HIS A 145 -5.69 14.67 16.35
C HIS A 145 -5.84 13.21 16.80
N SER A 146 -6.81 12.48 16.27
CA SER A 146 -7.03 11.05 16.55
C SER A 146 -7.83 10.39 15.43
N LEU A 147 -7.82 9.06 15.40
CA LEU A 147 -8.57 8.26 14.42
C LEU A 147 -10.00 7.92 14.88
N LYS A 148 -10.46 8.46 16.02
CA LYS A 148 -11.84 8.33 16.53
C LYS A 148 -12.89 8.75 15.51
N GLY A 149 -12.65 9.82 14.76
CA GLY A 149 -13.57 10.29 13.72
C GLY A 149 -13.78 9.31 12.56
N PHE A 150 -12.84 8.37 12.38
CA PHE A 150 -12.94 7.29 11.40
C PHE A 150 -13.54 5.99 11.98
N GLY A 151 -13.78 5.94 13.30
CA GLY A 151 -14.29 4.75 13.98
C GLY A 151 -13.27 3.62 14.15
N VAL A 152 -11.97 3.93 14.06
CA VAL A 152 -10.90 2.90 14.05
C VAL A 152 -9.90 3.04 15.20
N GLU A 153 -10.16 3.88 16.20
CA GLU A 153 -9.21 4.23 17.28
C GLU A 153 -8.72 3.01 18.08
N GLU A 154 -9.55 1.98 18.24
CA GLU A 154 -9.18 0.81 19.04
C GLU A 154 -8.39 -0.25 18.24
N LEU A 155 -8.23 -0.07 16.92
CA LEU A 155 -7.56 -1.01 16.02
C LEU A 155 -6.04 -0.76 15.95
N LYS A 156 -5.38 -0.81 17.12
CA LYS A 156 -3.97 -0.45 17.32
C LYS A 156 -2.97 -1.28 16.49
N THR A 157 -3.17 -2.59 16.39
CA THR A 157 -2.35 -3.48 15.56
C THR A 157 -2.50 -3.13 14.09
N ALA A 158 -3.72 -2.80 13.66
CA ALA A 158 -3.98 -2.38 12.29
C ALA A 158 -3.48 -0.96 11.98
N HIS A 159 -3.35 -0.08 12.97
CA HIS A 159 -2.68 1.22 12.77
C HIS A 159 -1.23 1.06 12.34
N VAL A 160 -0.53 0.05 12.86
CA VAL A 160 0.85 -0.24 12.43
C VAL A 160 0.88 -0.60 10.94
N ALA A 161 0.00 -1.52 10.52
CA ALA A 161 -0.12 -1.92 9.12
C ALA A 161 -0.57 -0.77 8.20
N ALA A 162 -1.52 0.05 8.65
CA ALA A 162 -2.01 1.20 7.89
C ALA A 162 -0.92 2.28 7.78
N GLY A 163 -0.17 2.51 8.85
CA GLY A 163 0.95 3.44 8.87
C GLY A 163 2.08 3.02 7.93
N SER A 164 2.46 1.74 7.94
CA SER A 164 3.46 1.21 7.02
C SER A 164 3.00 1.26 5.57
N LEU A 165 1.70 1.03 5.32
CA LEU A 165 1.13 1.20 3.99
C LEU A 165 1.18 2.66 3.55
N MET A 166 0.75 3.60 4.39
CA MET A 166 0.81 5.04 4.11
C MET A 166 2.24 5.49 3.83
N HIS A 167 3.20 5.09 4.67
CA HIS A 167 4.62 5.37 4.49
C HIS A 167 5.11 4.93 3.11
N TYR A 168 4.82 3.67 2.74
CA TYR A 168 5.23 3.14 1.45
C TYR A 168 4.60 3.88 0.27
N MET A 169 3.31 4.19 0.37
CA MET A 169 2.61 4.96 -0.65
C MET A 169 3.22 6.36 -0.80
N GLN A 170 3.58 7.03 0.31
CA GLN A 170 4.21 8.35 0.28
C GLN A 170 5.60 8.31 -0.38
N GLU A 171 6.42 7.31 -0.05
CA GLU A 171 7.74 7.12 -0.67
C GLU A 171 7.66 6.84 -2.17
N THR A 172 6.64 6.07 -2.60
CA THR A 172 6.50 5.64 -4.01
C THR A 172 5.79 6.66 -4.89
N GLN A 173 4.81 7.39 -4.34
CA GLN A 173 3.90 8.25 -5.11
C GLN A 173 3.98 9.74 -4.75
N LYS A 174 4.81 10.13 -3.75
CA LYS A 174 5.23 11.49 -3.31
C LYS A 174 4.16 12.60 -3.25
N ALA A 175 3.49 12.92 -4.36
CA ALA A 175 2.50 14.00 -4.50
C ALA A 175 1.04 13.52 -4.69
N TYR A 176 0.80 12.22 -4.93
CA TYR A 176 -0.48 11.70 -5.42
C TYR A 176 -1.45 11.17 -4.35
N LEU A 177 -1.32 11.50 -3.06
CA LEU A 177 -2.14 10.84 -2.02
C LEU A 177 -3.24 11.71 -1.39
N ARG A 178 -3.41 12.96 -1.81
CA ARG A 178 -4.41 13.88 -1.24
C ARG A 178 -5.87 13.46 -1.43
N HIS A 179 -6.13 12.51 -2.33
CA HIS A 179 -7.45 11.93 -2.55
C HIS A 179 -7.77 10.78 -1.58
N LEU A 180 -6.78 10.21 -0.87
CA LEU A 180 -6.99 9.31 0.26
C LEU A 180 -7.51 10.12 1.46
N ARG A 181 -8.82 10.36 1.49
CA ARG A 181 -9.47 11.26 2.46
C ARG A 181 -10.15 10.54 3.62
N ARG A 182 -10.31 9.22 3.53
CA ARG A 182 -11.03 8.44 4.53
C ARG A 182 -10.28 7.16 4.82
N LEU A 183 -10.18 6.87 6.11
CA LEU A 183 -9.80 5.57 6.65
C LEU A 183 -11.06 4.91 7.18
N TYR A 184 -11.21 3.60 7.01
CA TYR A 184 -12.38 2.88 7.52
C TYR A 184 -12.04 1.48 8.07
N ALA A 185 -12.82 1.01 9.04
CA ALA A 185 -12.76 -0.36 9.51
C ALA A 185 -13.42 -1.28 8.49
N TYR A 186 -12.66 -2.22 7.93
CA TYR A 186 -13.18 -3.28 7.09
C TYR A 186 -13.57 -4.46 7.98
N GLU A 187 -14.87 -4.71 8.10
CA GLU A 187 -15.37 -5.91 8.74
C GLU A 187 -15.64 -6.96 7.66
N SER A 188 -14.86 -8.04 7.67
CA SER A 188 -15.16 -9.24 6.89
C SER A 188 -16.32 -9.98 7.57
N ASN A 189 -17.48 -9.35 7.66
CA ASN A 189 -18.68 -10.00 8.14
C ASN A 189 -19.01 -11.14 7.16
N GLU A 190 -19.38 -12.31 7.68
CA GLU A 190 -19.87 -13.50 6.95
C GLU A 190 -21.21 -13.24 6.22
N TYR A 191 -21.36 -12.08 5.58
CA TYR A 191 -22.55 -11.69 4.85
C TYR A 191 -22.24 -11.53 3.36
N MET A 192 -21.96 -12.67 2.72
CA MET A 192 -22.63 -13.05 1.48
C MET A 192 -22.20 -14.47 1.07
N SER A 193 -23.03 -15.46 1.42
CA SER A 193 -23.28 -16.56 0.50
C SER A 193 -23.93 -15.96 -0.76
N LEU A 194 -23.13 -15.35 -1.62
CA LEU A 194 -23.55 -15.06 -2.99
C LEU A 194 -23.59 -16.40 -3.70
N ASP A 195 -24.81 -16.89 -3.86
CA ASP A 195 -25.18 -17.88 -4.84
C ASP A 195 -24.40 -17.62 -6.16
N PRO A 196 -23.70 -18.62 -6.73
CA PRO A 196 -22.94 -18.51 -7.98
C PRO A 196 -23.74 -17.94 -9.17
N ALA A 197 -25.05 -17.77 -9.07
CA ALA A 197 -25.91 -17.22 -10.10
C ALA A 197 -25.71 -15.73 -10.43
N THR A 198 -24.95 -14.95 -9.63
CA THR A 198 -24.89 -13.47 -9.81
C THR A 198 -23.65 -12.94 -10.53
N LYS A 199 -22.71 -13.80 -10.97
CA LYS A 199 -21.62 -13.38 -11.87
C LYS A 199 -21.83 -13.93 -13.28
N ARG A 200 -22.49 -13.14 -14.14
CA ARG A 200 -22.39 -13.22 -15.61
C ARG A 200 -22.08 -11.85 -16.17
#